data_AF-A0A7X1GPJ7-F1
#
_entry.id   AF-A0A7X1GPJ7-F1
#
_cell.length_a   1.000
_cell.length_b   1.000
_cell.length_c   1.000
_cell.angle_alpha   90.00
_cell.angle_beta   90.00
_cell.angle_gamma   90.00
#
_symmetry.space_group_name_H-M   'P 1'
#
loop_
_entity.id
_entity.type
_entity.pdbx_description
1 polymer ?
#
loop_
_entity_poly.entity_id
_entity_poly.type
_entity_poly.pdbx_seq_one_letter_code
_entity_poly.pdbx_strand_id
1 'polypeptide(L)'
;MKIALNYVSVSIAGDYYQVSFDAKEEDGTDEITDDPYFLIQRQFEMPDGGKVYIESHDENYIGHFLVNRATLQMDKIHLELKRPKY
;
A
#
# COMPACT_ATOMS: atom_id res chain seq x y z
N MET A 1 -9.84 3.78 7.56
CA MET A 1 -8.75 4.76 7.69
C MET A 1 -8.94 5.89 6.67
N LYS A 2 -8.55 7.12 7.01
CA LYS A 2 -8.38 8.22 6.06
C LYS A 2 -7.08 8.94 6.42
N ILE A 3 -6.18 9.06 5.46
CA ILE A 3 -4.86 9.65 5.64
C ILE A 3 -4.53 10.55 4.45
N ALA A 4 -3.76 11.62 4.69
CA ALA A 4 -3.27 12.52 3.65
C ALA A 4 -1.76 12.34 3.54
N LEU A 5 -1.31 11.95 2.35
CA LEU A 5 0.09 11.63 2.03
C LEU A 5 0.39 12.38 0.73
N ASN A 6 1.47 13.16 0.73
CA ASN A 6 1.74 14.13 -0.34
C ASN A 6 2.67 13.57 -1.42
N TYR A 7 3.31 12.44 -1.14
CA TYR A 7 4.29 11.83 -2.01
C TYR A 7 3.79 10.47 -2.44
N VAL A 8 3.94 10.17 -3.72
CA VAL A 8 3.58 8.87 -4.31
C VAL A 8 4.75 8.39 -5.15
N SER A 9 5.15 7.14 -4.95
CA SER A 9 6.21 6.50 -5.71
C SER A 9 5.77 5.12 -6.18
N VAL A 10 6.43 4.62 -7.23
CA VAL A 10 6.20 3.27 -7.76
C VAL A 10 7.54 2.56 -7.87
N SER A 11 7.58 1.32 -7.42
CA SER A 11 8.75 0.44 -7.55
C SER A 11 8.35 -0.87 -8.20
N ILE A 12 9.23 -1.38 -9.06
CA ILE A 12 9.06 -2.63 -9.81
C ILE A 12 10.34 -3.44 -9.69
N ALA A 13 10.23 -4.69 -9.25
CA ALA A 13 11.36 -5.61 -9.11
C ALA A 13 10.98 -7.01 -9.60
N GLY A 14 11.28 -7.32 -10.87
CA GLY A 14 10.79 -8.54 -11.50
C GLY A 14 9.27 -8.51 -11.63
N ASP A 15 8.59 -9.51 -11.06
CA ASP A 15 7.12 -9.61 -11.04
C ASP A 15 6.49 -8.85 -9.88
N TYR A 16 7.29 -8.28 -8.98
CA TYR A 16 6.82 -7.50 -7.84
C TYR A 16 6.50 -6.05 -8.23
N TYR A 17 5.35 -5.55 -7.77
CA TYR A 17 4.92 -4.17 -7.97
C TYR A 17 4.49 -3.55 -6.64
N GLN A 18 4.96 -2.33 -6.36
CA GLN A 18 4.56 -1.53 -5.22
C GLN A 18 4.18 -0.13 -5.64
N VAL A 19 3.11 0.38 -5.04
CA VAL A 19 2.81 1.82 -4.97
C VAL A 19 2.97 2.25 -3.52
N SER A 20 3.81 3.25 -3.28
CA SER A 20 3.99 3.88 -1.97
C SER A 20 3.29 5.22 -1.91
N PHE A 21 2.72 5.53 -0.75
CA PHE A 21 2.25 6.84 -0.38
C PHE A 21 2.91 7.23 0.93
N ASP A 22 3.55 8.39 0.97
CA ASP A 22 4.40 8.81 2.09
C ASP A 22 4.10 10.25 2.53
N ALA A 23 4.32 10.52 3.82
CA ALA A 23 4.16 11.86 4.38
C ALA A 23 5.28 12.82 3.91
N LYS A 24 6.45 12.29 3.57
CA LYS A 24 7.61 13.01 3.05
C LYS A 24 8.20 12.30 1.83
N GLU A 25 9.01 13.01 1.05
CA GLU A 25 9.77 12.41 -0.05
C GLU A 25 10.82 11.44 0.50
N GLU A 26 10.98 10.28 -0.12
CA GLU A 26 12.13 9.40 0.17
C GLU A 26 13.42 10.17 -0.14
N ASP A 27 14.23 10.44 0.88
CA ASP A 27 15.51 11.15 0.74
C ASP A 27 16.69 10.20 0.43
N GLY A 28 16.39 8.94 0.11
CA GLY A 28 17.38 7.90 -0.18
C GLY A 28 18.16 7.43 1.04
N THR A 29 17.74 7.82 2.24
CA THR A 29 18.26 7.27 3.48
C THR A 29 17.35 6.13 3.96
N ASP A 30 17.94 5.00 4.34
CA ASP A 30 17.20 3.88 4.96
C ASP A 30 16.82 4.20 6.42
N GLU A 31 16.63 5.48 6.77
CA GLU A 31 16.18 5.86 8.11
C GLU A 31 14.71 5.44 8.27
N ILE A 32 14.50 4.43 9.12
CA ILE A 32 13.16 4.07 9.58
C ILE A 32 12.61 5.28 10.32
N THR A 33 11.63 5.92 9.72
CA THR A 33 10.96 7.08 10.31
C THR A 33 9.57 6.71 10.74
N ASP A 34 9.12 7.27 11.86
CA ASP A 34 7.77 7.05 12.42
C ASP A 34 6.70 7.84 11.63
N ASP A 35 7.04 8.25 10.40
CA ASP A 35 6.18 9.04 9.56
C ASP A 35 5.06 8.17 8.97
N PRO A 36 3.84 8.70 8.84
CA PRO A 36 2.75 7.91 8.30
C PRO A 36 2.98 7.54 6.83
N TYR A 37 2.66 6.30 6.48
CA TYR A 37 2.81 5.75 5.14
C TYR A 37 1.71 4.73 4.80
N PHE A 38 1.57 4.43 3.51
CA PHE A 38 0.66 3.42 3.00
C PHE A 38 1.23 2.75 1.74
N LEU A 39 1.41 1.43 1.78
CA LEU A 39 1.88 0.62 0.67
C LEU A 39 0.77 -0.26 0.10
N ILE A 40 0.70 -0.31 -1.22
CA ILE A 40 -0.07 -1.31 -1.96
C ILE A 40 0.92 -2.16 -2.73
N GLN A 41 0.97 -3.45 -2.39
CA GLN A 41 1.92 -4.39 -2.97
C GLN A 41 1.18 -5.53 -3.67
N ARG A 42 1.66 -5.89 -4.86
CA ARG A 42 1.19 -7.02 -5.66
C ARG A 42 2.38 -7.95 -5.91
N GLN A 43 2.10 -9.26 -5.92
CA GLN A 43 3.12 -10.30 -6.09
C GLN A 43 4.24 -10.24 -5.01
N PHE A 44 3.91 -9.75 -3.81
CA PHE A 44 4.83 -9.77 -2.66
C PHE A 44 5.15 -11.20 -2.22
N GLU A 45 4.13 -12.07 -2.21
CA GLU A 45 4.25 -13.51 -2.00
C GLU A 45 3.65 -14.24 -3.21
N MET A 46 4.30 -15.34 -3.62
CA MET A 46 3.82 -16.18 -4.73
C MET A 46 3.39 -17.56 -4.22
N PRO A 47 2.18 -18.05 -4.54
CA PRO A 47 1.12 -17.35 -5.28
C PRO A 47 0.37 -16.34 -4.40
N ASP A 48 0.08 -15.15 -4.93
CA ASP A 48 -0.62 -14.09 -4.19
C ASP A 48 -2.14 -14.33 -4.04
N GLY A 49 -2.67 -15.35 -4.73
CA GLY A 49 -4.08 -15.71 -4.71
C GLY A 49 -5.03 -14.61 -5.20
N GLY A 50 -4.55 -13.68 -6.04
CA GLY A 50 -5.32 -12.52 -6.50
C GLY A 50 -5.53 -11.44 -5.43
N LYS A 51 -4.77 -11.50 -4.33
CA LYS A 51 -4.85 -10.53 -3.23
C LYS A 51 -3.86 -9.39 -3.44
N VAL A 52 -4.09 -8.28 -2.75
CA VAL A 52 -3.08 -7.24 -2.52
C VAL A 52 -2.54 -7.43 -1.10
N TYR A 53 -1.24 -7.21 -0.93
CA TYR A 53 -0.71 -6.99 0.40
C TYR A 53 -0.74 -5.49 0.68
N ILE A 54 -1.27 -5.12 1.84
CA ILE A 54 -1.26 -3.74 2.33
C ILE A 54 -0.28 -3.69 3.49
N GLU A 55 0.56 -2.67 3.48
CA GLU A 55 1.37 -2.28 4.64
C GLU A 55 1.05 -0.82 4.95
N SER A 56 1.00 -0.47 6.22
CA SER A 56 0.77 0.91 6.62
C SER A 56 1.21 1.13 8.06
N HIS A 57 1.35 2.40 8.42
CA HIS A 57 1.61 2.80 9.80
C HIS A 57 0.53 2.34 10.80
N ASP A 58 -0.71 2.10 10.36
CA ASP A 58 -1.74 1.46 11.20
C ASP A 58 -1.71 -0.06 11.03
N GLU A 59 -1.19 -0.76 12.04
CA GLU A 59 -1.04 -2.22 12.06
C GLU A 59 -2.37 -2.98 11.81
N ASN A 60 -3.52 -2.35 12.09
CA ASN A 60 -4.83 -2.94 11.82
C ASN A 60 -5.14 -3.06 10.32
N TYR A 61 -4.32 -2.49 9.44
CA TYR A 61 -4.48 -2.59 7.99
C TYR A 61 -3.34 -3.35 7.33
N ILE A 62 -2.41 -3.93 8.10
CA ILE A 62 -1.34 -4.77 7.54
C ILE A 62 -1.89 -6.16 7.17
N GLY A 63 -1.52 -6.65 5.98
CA GLY A 63 -1.74 -8.02 5.55
C GLY A 63 -2.40 -8.15 4.17
N HIS A 64 -2.94 -9.34 3.90
CA HIS A 64 -3.52 -9.69 2.60
C HIS A 64 -5.02 -9.38 2.52
N PHE A 65 -5.42 -8.64 1.48
CA PHE A 65 -6.80 -8.24 1.24
C PHE A 65 -7.27 -8.56 -0.18
N LEU A 66 -8.57 -8.80 -0.31
CA LEU A 66 -9.25 -8.71 -1.60
C LEU A 66 -9.70 -7.27 -1.81
N VAL A 67 -9.43 -6.71 -2.99
CA VAL A 67 -9.94 -5.40 -3.39
C VAL A 67 -11.33 -5.59 -3.98
N ASN A 68 -12.37 -5.15 -3.27
CA ASN A 68 -13.74 -5.17 -3.78
C ASN A 68 -14.00 -4.02 -4.75
N ARG A 69 -13.45 -2.84 -4.43
CA ARG A 69 -13.60 -1.63 -5.23
C ARG A 69 -12.37 -0.74 -5.07
N ALA A 70 -11.90 -0.19 -6.19
CA ALA A 70 -10.93 0.87 -6.22
C ALA A 70 -11.51 2.05 -7.00
N THR A 71 -11.44 3.25 -6.44
CA THR A 71 -11.87 4.47 -7.11
C THR A 71 -10.75 5.49 -7.05
N LEU A 72 -10.33 5.95 -8.22
CA LEU A 72 -9.33 7.00 -8.35
C LEU A 72 -10.03 8.33 -8.66
N GLN A 73 -9.67 9.34 -7.91
CA GLN A 73 -10.07 10.73 -8.11
C GLN A 73 -8.79 11.58 -8.24
N MET A 74 -8.95 12.83 -8.64
CA MET A 74 -7.81 13.71 -8.94
C MET A 74 -6.83 13.88 -7.76
N ASP A 75 -7.32 13.80 -6.53
CA ASP A 75 -6.55 14.02 -5.30
C ASP A 75 -6.67 12.88 -4.28
N LYS A 76 -7.33 11.77 -4.64
CA LYS A 76 -7.67 10.69 -3.71
C LYS A 76 -7.73 9.33 -4.39
N ILE A 77 -7.26 8.33 -3.68
CA ILE A 77 -7.60 6.92 -3.94
C ILE A 77 -8.51 6.41 -2.82
N HIS A 78 -9.57 5.70 -3.20
CA HIS A 78 -10.45 4.99 -2.27
C HIS A 78 -10.39 3.49 -2.56
N LEU A 79 -10.06 2.71 -1.53
CA LEU A 79 -10.00 1.25 -1.60
C LEU A 79 -11.00 0.65 -0.62
N GLU A 80 -11.87 -0.21 -1.15
CA GLU A 80 -12.71 -1.08 -0.33
C GLU A 80 -12.07 -2.45 -0.25
N LEU A 81 -11.58 -2.76 0.94
CA LEU A 81 -10.83 -3.97 1.21
C LEU A 81 -11.69 -4.98 1.97
N LYS A 82 -11.55 -6.26 1.61
CA LYS A 82 -12.16 -7.38 2.31
C LYS A 82 -11.07 -8.31 2.81
N ARG A 83 -11.02 -8.51 4.13
CA ARG A 83 -10.17 -9.55 4.73
C ARG A 83 -10.73 -10.93 4.36
N PRO A 84 -9.90 -11.84 3.83
CA PRO A 84 -10.28 -13.23 3.67
C PRO A 84 -10.68 -13.79 5.04
N LYS A 85 -11.78 -14.55 5.11
CA LYS A 85 -12.05 -15.40 6.27
C LYS A 85 -11.21 -16.66 6.06
N TYR A 86 -10.30 -16.91 6.98
CA TYR A 86 -9.60 -18.20 7.10
C TYR A 86 -10.53 -19.21 7.76
#